data_AF-A0A098G5I2-F1
#
_entry.id   AF-A0A098G5I2-F1
#
_cell.length_a   1.000
_cell.length_b   1.000
_cell.length_c   1.000
_cell.angle_alpha   90.00
_cell.angle_beta   90.00
_cell.angle_gamma   90.00
#
_symmetry.space_group_name_H-M   'P 1'
#
loop_
_entity.id
_entity.type
_entity.pdbx_description
1 polymer ?
#
loop_
_entity_poly.entity_id
_entity_poly.type
_entity_poly.pdbx_seq_one_letter_code
_entity_poly.pdbx_strand_id
1 'polypeptide(L)'
;MKEHFENTNQSPLFKRIGKIINFIDEAKKKHTKSDTLIEYLDIVRNILSDSQVEGNKINIAKLHEAIHFIETISVEKKSFFWEKDAATLADIFVTRKEAILPESERAQPTPVTVTGKLPRKYHEIFGPIHCTLYDLAIENKILKQNSITPNSQEKSKPAWKERYRGEGEITNQVVGNWQASRMKLGESTEKASKDYLRNVGVRGMHARIEEDIKPLLQYLVNCTNYQEDDKDILQQWLEHNGHQSNKDFINLLAHAGAIISEKEVVLGGAKTDELNWTVENGEIVMNIDISINSLIMNNKIYINNKHMKLVETDSPPKTTESPLLRFQSQVKLHINEDHVVEPQISQMIVTSYTNDLQPSDELLQQNSPVSRINQ
;
A
#
# COMPACT_ATOMS: atom_id res chain seq x y z
N MET A 1 -23.77 8.27 48.44
CA MET A 1 -22.36 8.33 48.04
C MET A 1 -22.03 7.04 47.31
N LYS A 2 -22.02 7.06 45.98
CA LYS A 2 -21.53 5.96 45.15
C LYS A 2 -20.07 6.29 44.86
N GLU A 3 -19.16 5.57 45.52
CA GLU A 3 -17.73 5.69 45.28
C GLU A 3 -17.38 5.23 43.86
N HIS A 4 -16.49 6.03 43.26
CA HIS A 4 -15.83 5.78 41.99
C HIS A 4 -15.14 4.42 41.98
N PHE A 5 -15.61 3.54 41.10
CA PHE A 5 -14.73 2.53 40.49
C PHE A 5 -14.14 3.14 39.22
N GLU A 6 -13.08 3.92 39.35
CA GLU A 6 -12.16 4.16 38.23
C GLU A 6 -11.32 2.88 38.06
N ASN A 7 -11.86 1.97 37.27
CA ASN A 7 -11.15 0.77 36.85
C ASN A 7 -10.14 1.19 35.76
N THR A 8 -8.98 1.71 36.16
CA THR A 8 -7.88 2.15 35.26
C THR A 8 -7.14 0.96 34.63
N ASN A 9 -7.85 0.14 33.87
CA ASN A 9 -7.27 -0.81 32.92
C ASN A 9 -7.13 -0.13 31.55
N GLN A 10 -6.39 0.98 31.49
CA GLN A 10 -5.93 1.53 30.22
C GLN A 10 -4.90 0.58 29.61
N SER A 11 -5.02 0.32 28.31
CA SER A 11 -4.09 -0.54 27.59
C SER A 11 -2.64 -0.02 27.70
N PRO A 12 -1.62 -0.90 27.73
CA PRO A 12 -0.22 -0.47 27.76
C PRO A 12 0.14 0.49 26.61
N LEU A 13 -0.46 0.30 25.44
CA LEU A 13 -0.32 1.17 24.28
C LEU A 13 -0.85 2.59 24.56
N PHE A 14 -2.06 2.70 25.12
CA PHE A 14 -2.69 3.97 25.47
C PHE A 14 -1.81 4.79 26.43
N LYS A 15 -1.26 4.14 27.47
CA LYS A 15 -0.35 4.78 28.44
C LYS A 15 0.96 5.24 27.79
N ARG A 16 1.52 4.46 26.86
CA ARG A 16 2.76 4.84 26.16
C ARG A 16 2.55 6.06 25.26
N ILE A 17 1.43 6.14 24.54
CA ILE A 17 1.07 7.33 23.75
C ILE A 17 0.92 8.56 24.65
N GLY A 18 0.25 8.43 25.79
CA GLY A 18 0.13 9.54 26.76
C GLY A 18 1.48 10.05 27.27
N LYS A 19 2.48 9.17 27.44
CA LYS A 19 3.85 9.60 27.80
C LYS A 19 4.52 10.41 26.69
N ILE A 20 4.29 10.05 25.43
CA ILE A 20 4.81 10.79 24.27
C ILE A 20 4.17 12.19 24.22
N ILE A 21 2.85 12.29 24.40
CA ILE A 21 2.13 13.57 24.46
C ILE A 21 2.69 14.46 25.57
N ASN A 22 2.89 13.92 26.77
CA ASN A 22 3.50 14.67 27.88
C ASN A 22 4.93 15.14 27.55
N PHE A 23 5.73 14.31 26.89
CA PHE A 23 7.07 14.70 26.45
C PHE A 23 7.01 15.87 25.45
N ILE A 24 6.07 15.86 24.51
CA ILE A 24 5.84 16.95 23.56
C ILE A 24 5.44 18.24 24.30
N ASP A 25 4.52 18.16 25.25
CA ASP A 25 4.07 19.33 26.03
C ASP A 25 5.23 19.95 26.83
N GLU A 26 6.12 19.14 27.41
CA GLU A 26 7.33 19.61 28.07
C GLU A 26 8.36 20.20 27.10
N ALA A 27 8.52 19.63 25.90
CA ALA A 27 9.39 20.19 24.87
C ALA A 27 8.89 21.57 24.41
N LYS A 28 7.59 21.75 24.23
CA LYS A 28 6.97 23.05 23.89
C LYS A 28 7.24 24.11 24.95
N LYS A 29 7.12 23.78 26.23
CA LYS A 29 7.45 24.70 27.35
C LYS A 29 8.92 25.13 27.36
N LYS A 30 9.83 24.26 26.92
CA LYS A 30 11.28 24.56 26.85
C LYS A 30 11.67 25.38 25.63
N HIS A 31 10.92 25.27 24.53
CA HIS A 31 11.25 25.89 23.24
C HIS A 31 10.23 26.95 22.78
N THR A 32 9.80 27.82 23.69
CA THR A 32 8.78 28.87 23.46
C THR A 32 9.13 29.93 22.41
N LYS A 33 10.36 29.95 21.90
CA LYS A 33 10.86 30.95 20.95
C LYS A 33 10.94 30.47 19.50
N SER A 34 10.55 29.23 19.20
CA SER A 34 10.64 28.64 17.87
C SER A 34 9.25 28.28 17.37
N ASP A 35 8.58 29.23 16.71
CA ASP A 35 7.19 29.07 16.25
C ASP A 35 7.03 27.86 15.35
N THR A 36 7.95 27.65 14.40
CA THR A 36 7.95 26.49 13.51
C THR A 36 8.10 25.17 14.26
N LEU A 37 8.96 25.10 15.29
CA LEU A 37 9.07 23.88 16.10
C LEU A 37 7.79 23.61 16.88
N ILE A 38 7.19 24.65 17.47
CA ILE A 38 5.95 24.54 18.23
C ILE A 38 4.83 24.04 17.31
N GLU A 39 4.72 24.57 16.09
CA GLU A 39 3.75 24.14 15.08
C GLU A 39 3.92 22.65 14.74
N TYR A 40 5.14 22.19 14.44
CA TYR A 40 5.39 20.76 14.18
C TYR A 40 5.05 19.88 15.40
N LEU A 41 5.40 20.31 16.60
CA LEU A 41 5.08 19.60 17.84
C LEU A 41 3.56 19.56 18.09
N ASP A 42 2.84 20.64 17.79
CA ASP A 42 1.38 20.71 17.90
C ASP A 42 0.70 19.74 16.95
N ILE A 43 1.16 19.65 15.71
CA ILE A 43 0.61 18.71 14.74
C ILE A 43 0.81 17.26 15.22
N VAL A 44 2.02 16.89 15.62
CA VAL A 44 2.29 15.53 16.15
C VAL A 44 1.44 15.26 17.39
N ARG A 45 1.36 16.21 18.32
CA ARG A 45 0.52 16.09 19.52
C ARG A 45 -0.94 15.87 19.17
N ASN A 46 -1.49 16.62 18.23
CA ASN A 46 -2.89 16.53 17.83
C ASN A 46 -3.17 15.18 17.16
N ILE A 47 -2.32 14.74 16.23
CA ILE A 47 -2.44 13.40 15.60
C ILE A 47 -2.44 12.30 16.68
N LEU A 48 -1.53 12.38 17.66
CA LEU A 48 -1.47 11.39 18.74
C LEU A 48 -2.66 11.48 19.69
N SER A 49 -3.22 12.67 19.90
CA SER A 49 -4.44 12.85 20.70
C SER A 49 -5.64 12.22 19.98
N ASP A 50 -5.77 12.44 18.67
CA ASP A 50 -6.79 11.83 17.80
C ASP A 50 -6.64 10.30 17.69
N SER A 51 -5.44 9.77 17.99
CA SER A 51 -5.22 8.33 18.05
C SER A 51 -5.92 7.69 19.26
N GLN A 52 -6.21 8.46 20.32
CA GLN A 52 -6.83 7.98 21.55
C GLN A 52 -8.35 8.15 21.48
N VAL A 53 -9.04 7.08 21.10
CA VAL A 53 -10.51 7.07 20.97
C VAL A 53 -11.19 6.57 22.26
N GLU A 54 -12.50 6.76 22.35
CA GLU A 54 -13.30 6.31 23.51
C GLU A 54 -13.08 4.82 23.83
N GLY A 55 -13.10 4.49 25.13
CA GLY A 55 -12.92 3.11 25.60
C GLY A 55 -11.48 2.61 25.58
N ASN A 56 -10.47 3.50 25.60
CA ASN A 56 -9.04 3.18 25.57
C ASN A 56 -8.58 2.39 24.31
N LYS A 57 -9.38 2.46 23.23
CA LYS A 57 -8.99 1.94 21.92
C LYS A 57 -8.02 2.93 21.24
N ILE A 58 -7.23 2.43 20.30
CA ILE A 58 -6.24 3.24 19.58
C ILE A 58 -6.51 3.14 18.09
N ASN A 59 -6.62 4.29 17.43
CA ASN A 59 -6.68 4.39 15.98
C ASN A 59 -5.27 4.23 15.40
N ILE A 60 -5.01 3.08 14.79
CA ILE A 60 -3.70 2.72 14.25
C ILE A 60 -3.26 3.59 13.08
N ALA A 61 -4.22 4.13 12.29
CA ALA A 61 -3.91 5.00 11.16
C ALA A 61 -3.23 6.29 11.63
N LYS A 62 -3.64 6.81 12.79
CA LYS A 62 -3.06 8.02 13.39
C LYS A 62 -1.63 7.79 13.91
N LEU A 63 -1.29 6.58 14.34
CA LEU A 63 0.09 6.26 14.70
C LEU A 63 1.01 6.28 13.47
N HIS A 64 0.56 5.69 12.36
CA HIS A 64 1.29 5.74 11.09
C HIS A 64 1.38 7.18 10.56
N GLU A 65 0.28 7.94 10.60
CA GLU A 65 0.26 9.35 10.23
C GLU A 65 1.28 10.18 11.01
N ALA A 66 1.42 9.96 12.32
CA ALA A 66 2.42 10.65 13.13
C ALA A 66 3.86 10.26 12.74
N ILE A 67 4.14 8.97 12.53
CA ILE A 67 5.45 8.49 12.07
C ILE A 67 5.79 9.12 10.71
N HIS A 68 4.86 9.01 9.76
CA HIS A 68 5.02 9.51 8.41
C HIS A 68 5.24 11.03 8.40
N PHE A 69 4.43 11.78 9.16
CA PHE A 69 4.58 13.22 9.29
C PHE A 69 5.96 13.61 9.84
N ILE A 70 6.45 12.93 10.88
CA ILE A 70 7.78 13.21 11.45
C ILE A 70 8.87 12.94 10.41
N GLU A 71 8.77 11.83 9.68
CA GLU A 71 9.76 11.45 8.67
C GLU A 71 9.85 12.43 7.49
N THR A 72 8.75 13.11 7.16
CA THR A 72 8.68 14.08 6.05
C THR A 72 8.97 15.54 6.46
N ILE A 73 9.22 15.81 7.75
CA ILE A 73 9.59 17.16 8.21
C ILE A 73 10.85 17.64 7.49
N SER A 74 10.73 18.76 6.78
CA SER A 74 11.83 19.37 6.06
C SER A 74 12.86 20.00 7.00
N VAL A 75 14.14 19.79 6.72
CA VAL A 75 15.24 20.34 7.53
C VAL A 75 16.07 21.36 6.75
N GLU A 76 16.69 22.27 7.49
CA GLU A 76 17.65 23.22 6.94
C GLU A 76 18.88 22.50 6.37
N LYS A 77 19.27 22.87 5.15
CA LYS A 77 20.50 22.36 4.53
C LYS A 77 21.73 22.93 5.24
N LYS A 78 22.79 22.12 5.35
CA LYS A 78 24.11 22.64 5.72
C LYS A 78 24.78 23.22 4.49
N SER A 79 25.41 24.38 4.61
CA SER A 79 26.16 25.03 3.53
C SER A 79 27.56 24.42 3.28
N PHE A 80 27.85 23.21 3.78
CA PHE A 80 29.20 22.63 3.75
C PHE A 80 29.35 21.53 2.68
N PHE A 81 30.37 21.66 1.84
CA PHE A 81 30.61 20.93 0.59
C PHE A 81 30.82 19.39 0.65
N TRP A 82 30.67 18.74 1.82
CA TRP A 82 31.08 17.32 1.99
C TRP A 82 30.04 16.43 2.68
N GLU A 83 28.96 16.99 3.25
CA GLU A 83 27.90 16.18 3.86
C GLU A 83 26.78 15.94 2.85
N LYS A 84 26.27 14.69 2.81
CA LYS A 84 25.06 14.38 2.04
C LYS A 84 23.92 15.26 2.57
N ASP A 85 23.38 16.11 1.71
CA ASP A 85 22.29 17.03 2.05
C ASP A 85 21.10 16.22 2.58
N ALA A 86 20.76 16.38 3.86
CA ALA A 86 19.49 15.89 4.38
C ALA A 86 18.42 16.91 3.99
N ALA A 87 17.40 16.45 3.30
CA ALA A 87 16.21 17.23 2.97
C ALA A 87 15.16 17.09 4.07
N THR A 88 15.07 15.93 4.73
CA THR A 88 14.09 15.64 5.78
C THR A 88 14.70 15.06 7.06
N LEU A 89 13.90 14.91 8.11
CA LEU A 89 14.30 14.17 9.31
C LEU A 89 14.57 12.69 9.01
N ALA A 90 13.83 12.05 8.09
CA ALA A 90 14.12 10.68 7.68
C ALA A 90 15.55 10.52 7.16
N ASP A 91 16.08 11.46 6.38
CA ASP A 91 17.46 11.41 5.92
C ASP A 91 18.46 11.40 7.09
N ILE A 92 18.16 12.15 8.16
CA ILE A 92 18.98 12.16 9.38
C ILE A 92 18.87 10.80 10.09
N PHE A 93 17.67 10.25 10.26
CA PHE A 93 17.44 8.94 10.87
C PHE A 93 18.16 7.81 10.13
N VAL A 94 18.16 7.84 8.79
CA VAL A 94 18.94 6.90 7.95
C VAL A 94 20.43 6.96 8.27
N THR A 95 21.02 8.16 8.38
CA THR A 95 22.46 8.28 8.73
C THR A 95 22.79 7.72 10.11
N ARG A 96 21.78 7.61 10.99
CA ARG A 96 21.88 7.05 12.34
C ARG A 96 21.51 5.58 12.43
N LYS A 97 21.15 4.94 11.32
CA LYS A 97 20.68 3.55 11.25
C LYS A 97 19.41 3.32 12.07
N GLU A 98 18.58 4.34 12.20
CA GLU A 98 17.24 4.22 12.79
C GLU A 98 16.29 3.60 11.77
N ALA A 99 15.30 2.82 12.24
CA ALA A 99 14.30 2.24 11.36
C ALA A 99 13.35 3.33 10.88
N ILE A 100 12.94 3.30 9.61
CA ILE A 100 12.04 4.29 9.00
C ILE A 100 11.04 3.61 8.06
N LEU A 101 10.00 4.33 7.65
CA LEU A 101 9.07 3.83 6.64
C LEU A 101 9.77 3.62 5.28
N PRO A 102 9.28 2.67 4.46
CA PRO A 102 9.78 2.47 3.11
C PRO A 102 9.69 3.74 2.27
N GLU A 103 10.60 3.93 1.31
CA GLU A 103 10.60 5.07 0.39
C GLU A 103 9.25 5.23 -0.34
N SER A 104 8.63 4.11 -0.74
CA SER A 104 7.32 4.09 -1.41
C SER A 104 6.18 4.60 -0.53
N GLU A 105 6.32 4.59 0.80
CA GLU A 105 5.35 5.19 1.72
C GLU A 105 5.68 6.66 1.99
N ARG A 106 6.96 6.99 2.24
CA ARG A 106 7.41 8.36 2.50
C ARG A 106 7.24 9.31 1.32
N ALA A 107 7.24 8.79 0.09
CA ALA A 107 6.99 9.58 -1.10
C ALA A 107 5.51 10.00 -1.24
N GLN A 108 4.61 9.40 -0.47
CA GLN A 108 3.18 9.70 -0.52
C GLN A 108 2.88 10.98 0.29
N PRO A 109 1.81 11.73 -0.06
CA PRO A 109 1.41 12.91 0.70
C PRO A 109 0.94 12.60 2.13
N THR A 110 1.05 13.60 3.01
CA THR A 110 0.43 13.65 4.33
C THR A 110 -0.75 14.62 4.33
N PRO A 111 -1.80 14.42 5.17
CA PRO A 111 -2.96 15.31 5.21
C PRO A 111 -2.61 16.75 5.62
N VAL A 112 -1.54 16.90 6.40
CA VAL A 112 -1.07 18.18 6.91
C VAL A 112 0.31 18.46 6.34
N THR A 113 0.52 19.68 5.87
CA THR A 113 1.82 20.18 5.42
C THR A 113 2.18 21.46 6.17
N VAL A 114 3.46 21.59 6.51
CA VAL A 114 4.03 22.78 7.15
C VAL A 114 5.10 23.35 6.23
N THR A 115 5.07 24.65 6.00
CA THR A 115 5.93 25.32 5.00
C THR A 115 7.31 25.71 5.54
N GLY A 116 7.50 25.69 6.86
CA GLY A 116 8.78 25.99 7.52
C GLY A 116 9.78 24.85 7.45
N LYS A 117 11.08 25.17 7.61
CA LYS A 117 12.14 24.16 7.77
C LYS A 117 12.64 24.16 9.20
N LEU A 118 12.94 22.98 9.72
CA LEU A 118 13.55 22.86 11.04
C LEU A 118 15.09 22.87 10.97
N PRO A 119 15.76 23.58 11.89
CA PRO A 119 17.15 23.33 12.19
C PRO A 119 17.39 21.84 12.47
N ARG A 120 18.43 21.28 11.84
CA ARG A 120 18.75 19.84 11.93
C ARG A 120 18.83 19.32 13.36
N LYS A 121 19.26 20.13 14.33
CA LYS A 121 19.36 19.76 15.76
C LYS A 121 18.04 19.25 16.36
N TYR A 122 16.89 19.62 15.79
CA TYR A 122 15.60 19.20 16.32
C TYR A 122 15.27 17.72 16.12
N HIS A 123 16.09 16.98 15.37
CA HIS A 123 16.05 15.52 15.40
C HIS A 123 16.26 14.97 16.84
N GLU A 124 16.89 15.71 17.76
CA GLU A 124 17.06 15.30 19.16
C GLU A 124 15.73 15.28 19.94
N ILE A 125 14.74 16.02 19.46
CA ILE A 125 13.38 16.06 20.02
C ILE A 125 12.51 15.02 19.31
N PHE A 126 12.53 15.02 17.98
CA PHE A 126 11.67 14.14 17.18
C PHE A 126 12.14 12.69 17.11
N GLY A 127 13.45 12.42 17.19
CA GLY A 127 14.00 11.07 17.15
C GLY A 127 13.46 10.16 18.26
N PRO A 128 13.49 10.56 19.54
CA PRO A 128 12.89 9.77 20.62
C PRO A 128 11.38 9.52 20.44
N ILE A 129 10.64 10.52 19.94
CA ILE A 129 9.20 10.41 19.66
C ILE A 129 9.00 9.35 18.56
N HIS A 130 9.68 9.53 17.43
CA HIS A 130 9.62 8.66 16.26
C HIS A 130 9.98 7.22 16.60
N CYS A 131 11.13 6.99 17.23
CA CYS A 131 11.59 5.67 17.62
C CYS A 131 10.56 4.95 18.51
N THR A 132 10.00 5.66 19.49
CA THR A 132 8.97 5.10 20.36
C THR A 132 7.69 4.74 19.59
N LEU A 133 7.25 5.58 18.65
CA LEU A 133 6.08 5.31 17.82
C LEU A 133 6.32 4.13 16.87
N TYR A 134 7.50 4.05 16.27
CA TYR A 134 7.87 2.98 15.36
C TYR A 134 7.93 1.62 16.07
N ASP A 135 8.54 1.57 17.26
CA ASP A 135 8.54 0.39 18.12
C ASP A 135 7.11 -0.06 18.48
N LEU A 136 6.25 0.90 18.86
CA LEU A 136 4.84 0.63 19.12
C LEU A 136 4.12 0.07 17.90
N ALA A 137 4.39 0.60 16.71
CA ALA A 137 3.79 0.13 15.47
C ALA A 137 4.21 -1.31 15.13
N ILE A 138 5.47 -1.69 15.36
CA ILE A 138 5.96 -3.06 15.19
C ILE A 138 5.36 -4.00 16.25
N GLU A 139 5.44 -3.63 17.54
CA GLU A 139 4.90 -4.45 18.65
C GLU A 139 3.42 -4.79 18.43
N ASN A 140 2.68 -3.85 17.83
CA ASN A 140 1.25 -4.00 17.55
C ASN A 140 0.97 -4.56 16.15
N LYS A 141 1.99 -4.98 15.39
CA LYS A 141 1.88 -5.55 14.03
C LYS A 141 1.18 -4.61 13.03
N ILE A 142 1.25 -3.30 13.27
CA ILE A 142 0.75 -2.28 12.35
C ILE A 142 1.70 -2.17 11.15
N LEU A 143 3.01 -2.18 11.43
CA LEU A 143 4.08 -2.27 10.44
C LEU A 143 4.69 -3.66 10.46
N LYS A 144 5.05 -4.18 9.28
CA LYS A 144 5.94 -5.34 9.20
C LYS A 144 7.32 -4.91 9.71
N GLN A 145 8.01 -5.80 10.41
CA GLN A 145 9.40 -5.56 10.78
C GLN A 145 10.20 -5.43 9.48
N ASN A 146 10.55 -4.19 9.12
CA ASN A 146 11.44 -3.90 8.01
C ASN A 146 12.83 -4.41 8.39
N SER A 147 13.06 -5.72 8.25
CA SER A 147 14.43 -6.19 8.09
C SER A 147 14.92 -5.51 6.82
N ILE A 148 16.01 -4.74 6.92
CA ILE A 148 16.78 -4.23 5.79
C ILE A 148 17.39 -5.45 5.09
N THR A 149 16.54 -6.27 4.50
CA THR A 149 16.91 -7.46 3.77
C THR A 149 16.31 -7.21 2.41
N PRO A 150 17.13 -6.85 1.41
CA PRO A 150 16.70 -6.98 0.03
C PRO A 150 16.18 -8.41 -0.08
N ASN A 151 14.91 -8.61 -0.43
CA ASN A 151 14.39 -9.94 -0.67
C ASN A 151 15.28 -10.60 -1.73
N SER A 152 16.24 -11.40 -1.26
CA SER A 152 17.24 -12.11 -2.02
C SER A 152 16.66 -13.43 -2.50
N GLN A 153 15.40 -13.42 -2.95
CA GLN A 153 14.98 -14.46 -3.85
C GLN A 153 15.78 -14.22 -5.13
N GLU A 154 16.69 -15.14 -5.44
CA GLU A 154 17.29 -15.26 -6.77
C GLU A 154 16.16 -15.04 -7.78
N LYS A 155 16.19 -13.88 -8.44
CA LYS A 155 15.16 -13.53 -9.42
C LYS A 155 15.39 -14.48 -10.60
N SER A 156 14.61 -15.55 -10.66
CA SER A 156 14.56 -16.44 -11.82
C SER A 156 14.48 -15.57 -13.07
N LYS A 157 15.35 -15.83 -14.06
CA LYS A 157 15.39 -15.01 -15.27
C LYS A 157 14.03 -15.16 -15.98
N PRO A 158 13.33 -14.06 -16.28
CA PRO A 158 12.07 -14.15 -17.01
C PRO A 158 12.33 -14.69 -18.43
N ALA A 159 11.43 -15.54 -18.91
CA ALA A 159 11.39 -15.99 -20.30
C ALA A 159 10.99 -14.83 -21.20
N TRP A 160 9.95 -14.10 -20.80
CA TRP A 160 9.50 -12.88 -21.44
C TRP A 160 8.74 -12.00 -20.45
N LYS A 161 8.60 -10.73 -20.82
CA LYS A 161 7.86 -9.74 -20.07
C LYS A 161 7.11 -8.83 -21.04
N GLU A 162 5.80 -8.82 -20.92
CA GLU A 162 4.93 -7.94 -21.69
C GLU A 162 4.44 -6.80 -20.79
N ARG A 163 4.47 -5.59 -21.33
CA ARG A 163 3.99 -4.39 -20.64
C ARG A 163 2.91 -3.76 -21.49
N TYR A 164 1.69 -3.84 -20.98
CA TYR A 164 0.55 -3.16 -21.56
C TYR A 164 0.52 -1.74 -21.00
N ARG A 165 0.87 -0.77 -21.85
CA ARG A 165 0.74 0.66 -21.58
C ARG A 165 0.15 1.31 -22.83
N GLY A 166 -1.08 1.80 -22.73
CA GLY A 166 -1.54 2.86 -23.61
C GLY A 166 -0.99 4.20 -23.13
N GLU A 167 -1.04 5.23 -23.97
CA GLU A 167 -1.02 6.61 -23.46
C GLU A 167 -2.35 6.85 -22.70
N GLY A 168 -2.44 6.33 -21.47
CA GLY A 168 -3.67 6.36 -20.65
C GLY A 168 -4.10 4.99 -20.15
N GLU A 169 -5.41 4.77 -20.11
CA GLU A 169 -6.07 3.57 -19.63
C GLU A 169 -5.93 2.37 -20.59
N ILE A 170 -5.84 1.16 -20.05
CA ILE A 170 -5.86 -0.07 -20.84
C ILE A 170 -7.31 -0.43 -21.15
N THR A 171 -7.76 -0.19 -22.38
CA THR A 171 -9.13 -0.48 -22.81
C THR A 171 -9.16 -1.74 -23.68
N ASN A 172 -9.65 -2.86 -23.15
CA ASN A 172 -10.14 -3.98 -23.95
C ASN A 172 -11.50 -4.42 -23.41
N GLN A 173 -12.28 -5.20 -24.17
CA GLN A 173 -13.65 -5.57 -23.77
C GLN A 173 -13.72 -6.21 -22.37
N VAL A 174 -12.73 -7.00 -21.99
CA VAL A 174 -12.70 -7.69 -20.69
C VAL A 174 -12.44 -6.72 -19.56
N VAL A 175 -11.47 -5.82 -19.76
CA VAL A 175 -11.17 -4.74 -18.82
C VAL A 175 -12.39 -3.84 -18.69
N GLY A 176 -12.97 -3.36 -19.79
CA GLY A 176 -14.18 -2.53 -19.77
C GLY A 176 -15.37 -3.18 -19.06
N ASN A 177 -15.61 -4.47 -19.29
CA ASN A 177 -16.66 -5.23 -18.59
C ASN A 177 -16.39 -5.31 -17.08
N TRP A 178 -15.14 -5.56 -16.71
CA TRP A 178 -14.73 -5.59 -15.30
C TRP A 178 -14.91 -4.21 -14.65
N GLN A 179 -14.47 -3.13 -15.30
CA GLN A 179 -14.59 -1.77 -14.79
C GLN A 179 -16.05 -1.37 -14.58
N ALA A 180 -16.89 -1.56 -15.60
CA ALA A 180 -18.33 -1.29 -15.52
C ALA A 180 -19.02 -2.08 -14.40
N SER A 181 -18.58 -3.32 -14.14
CA SER A 181 -19.10 -4.11 -13.03
C SER A 181 -18.73 -3.56 -11.64
N ARG A 182 -17.66 -2.77 -11.55
CA ARG A 182 -17.12 -2.19 -10.31
C ARG A 182 -17.52 -0.75 -10.06
N MET A 183 -18.09 -0.07 -11.06
CA MET A 183 -18.68 1.27 -10.87
C MET A 183 -19.91 1.24 -9.95
N LYS A 184 -20.63 0.12 -9.90
CA LYS A 184 -21.77 -0.06 -8.99
C LYS A 184 -21.27 -0.33 -7.56
N LEU A 185 -21.89 0.32 -6.58
CA LEU A 185 -21.62 0.03 -5.19
C LEU A 185 -22.06 -1.41 -4.86
N GLY A 186 -21.17 -2.19 -4.25
CA GLY A 186 -21.50 -3.54 -3.79
C GLY A 186 -22.63 -3.53 -2.76
N GLU A 187 -23.39 -4.62 -2.68
CA GLU A 187 -24.54 -4.73 -1.77
C GLU A 187 -24.15 -4.80 -0.27
N SER A 188 -22.88 -5.12 0.02
CA SER A 188 -22.38 -5.31 1.39
C SER A 188 -20.88 -5.04 1.46
N THR A 189 -20.44 -4.53 2.60
CA THR A 189 -19.02 -4.31 2.95
C THR A 189 -18.31 -5.59 3.40
N GLU A 190 -19.05 -6.65 3.74
CA GLU A 190 -18.50 -7.86 4.38
C GLU A 190 -17.35 -8.50 3.60
N LYS A 191 -17.44 -8.54 2.27
CA LYS A 191 -16.40 -9.12 1.41
C LYS A 191 -15.12 -8.28 1.43
N ALA A 192 -15.26 -6.96 1.31
CA ALA A 192 -14.14 -6.03 1.39
C ALA A 192 -13.48 -6.09 2.78
N SER A 193 -14.28 -6.10 3.84
CA SER A 193 -13.77 -6.21 5.22
C SER A 193 -12.94 -7.47 5.43
N LYS A 194 -13.40 -8.63 4.94
CA LYS A 194 -12.64 -9.89 5.02
C LYS A 194 -11.31 -9.80 4.27
N ASP A 195 -11.27 -9.14 3.12
CA ASP A 195 -10.05 -8.99 2.34
C ASP A 195 -9.03 -8.05 3.00
N TYR A 196 -9.48 -6.92 3.59
CA TYR A 196 -8.63 -6.02 4.39
C TYR A 196 -8.02 -6.72 5.61
N LEU A 197 -8.76 -7.59 6.27
CA LEU A 197 -8.26 -8.39 7.40
C LEU A 197 -7.30 -9.50 6.97
N ARG A 198 -7.43 -10.00 5.74
CA ARG A 198 -6.63 -11.14 5.26
C ARG A 198 -5.32 -10.70 4.62
N ASN A 199 -5.38 -9.85 3.60
CA ASN A 199 -4.23 -9.59 2.73
C ASN A 199 -4.26 -8.28 1.92
N VAL A 200 -5.29 -7.44 2.06
CA VAL A 200 -5.32 -6.11 1.42
C VAL A 200 -4.80 -5.07 2.41
N GLY A 201 -3.68 -4.45 2.06
CA GLY A 201 -3.11 -3.34 2.80
C GLY A 201 -3.67 -1.98 2.38
N VAL A 202 -3.54 -1.02 3.28
CA VAL A 202 -3.79 0.41 3.03
C VAL A 202 -2.54 1.17 3.47
N ARG A 203 -1.82 1.73 2.51
CA ARG A 203 -0.54 2.42 2.70
C ARG A 203 0.46 1.58 3.49
N GLY A 204 0.54 0.28 3.16
CA GLY A 204 1.43 -0.69 3.80
C GLY A 204 0.92 -1.25 5.13
N MET A 205 -0.12 -0.66 5.73
CA MET A 205 -0.76 -1.13 6.95
C MET A 205 -1.80 -2.19 6.67
N HIS A 206 -1.98 -3.13 7.60
CA HIS A 206 -3.03 -4.15 7.52
C HIS A 206 -4.01 -3.99 8.69
N ALA A 207 -5.30 -4.08 8.41
CA ALA A 207 -6.32 -4.12 9.44
C ALA A 207 -6.19 -5.41 10.25
N ARG A 208 -6.34 -5.32 11.58
CA ARG A 208 -6.29 -6.49 12.47
C ARG A 208 -7.67 -6.88 12.97
N ILE A 209 -8.53 -5.87 13.10
CA ILE A 209 -9.94 -5.96 13.48
C ILE A 209 -10.74 -5.07 12.53
N GLU A 210 -12.04 -5.31 12.42
CA GLU A 210 -12.90 -4.57 11.49
C GLU A 210 -12.93 -3.07 11.79
N GLU A 211 -12.81 -2.70 13.07
CA GLU A 211 -12.78 -1.30 13.49
C GLU A 211 -11.54 -0.52 13.01
N ASP A 212 -10.48 -1.21 12.60
CA ASP A 212 -9.29 -0.56 12.02
C ASP A 212 -9.55 -0.08 10.58
N ILE A 213 -10.49 -0.71 9.85
CA ILE A 213 -10.65 -0.54 8.40
C ILE A 213 -11.08 0.88 8.05
N LYS A 214 -12.17 1.36 8.65
CA LYS A 214 -12.72 2.69 8.35
C LYS A 214 -11.69 3.82 8.61
N PRO A 215 -10.98 3.86 9.76
CA PRO A 215 -9.90 4.82 9.96
C PRO A 215 -8.76 4.74 8.95
N LEU A 216 -8.37 3.54 8.51
CA LEU A 216 -7.34 3.37 7.48
C LEU A 216 -7.79 3.95 6.14
N LEU A 217 -9.03 3.66 5.72
CA LEU A 217 -9.60 4.18 4.47
C LEU A 217 -9.79 5.69 4.53
N GLN A 218 -10.26 6.24 5.65
CA GLN A 218 -10.32 7.69 5.84
C GLN A 218 -8.95 8.33 5.70
N TYR A 219 -7.91 7.75 6.31
CA TYR A 219 -6.55 8.26 6.19
C TYR A 219 -6.03 8.23 4.75
N LEU A 220 -6.32 7.16 4.00
CA LEU A 220 -6.00 7.06 2.57
C LEU A 220 -6.65 8.21 1.79
N VAL A 221 -7.97 8.36 1.93
CA VAL A 221 -8.76 9.37 1.20
C VAL A 221 -8.35 10.79 1.58
N ASN A 222 -8.06 11.06 2.85
CA ASN A 222 -7.63 12.39 3.31
C ASN A 222 -6.28 12.84 2.72
N CYS A 223 -5.49 11.91 2.19
CA CYS A 223 -4.20 12.21 1.56
C CYS A 223 -4.29 12.45 0.05
N THR A 224 -5.49 12.44 -0.51
CA THR A 224 -5.72 12.61 -1.95
C THR A 224 -5.97 14.08 -2.33
N ASN A 225 -5.93 14.35 -3.62
CA ASN A 225 -6.28 15.65 -4.21
C ASN A 225 -7.74 15.68 -4.74
N TYR A 226 -8.57 14.67 -4.45
CA TYR A 226 -10.00 14.75 -4.78
C TYR A 226 -10.66 15.87 -3.98
N GLN A 227 -11.77 16.40 -4.51
CA GLN A 227 -12.57 17.41 -3.83
C GLN A 227 -13.14 16.86 -2.52
N GLU A 228 -13.40 17.72 -1.53
CA GLU A 228 -13.92 17.27 -0.23
C GLU A 228 -15.25 16.51 -0.38
N ASP A 229 -16.15 16.97 -1.26
CA ASP A 229 -17.45 16.33 -1.50
C ASP A 229 -17.31 14.90 -2.09
N ASP A 230 -16.20 14.63 -2.77
CA ASP A 230 -15.90 13.36 -3.42
C ASP A 230 -15.26 12.33 -2.46
N LYS A 231 -14.66 12.80 -1.37
CA LYS A 231 -13.93 11.96 -0.42
C LYS A 231 -14.85 10.95 0.26
N ASP A 232 -16.05 11.38 0.65
CA ASP A 232 -17.05 10.50 1.25
C ASP A 232 -17.51 9.41 0.27
N ILE A 233 -17.64 9.74 -1.01
CA ILE A 233 -18.02 8.81 -2.08
C ILE A 233 -16.92 7.76 -2.28
N LEU A 234 -15.66 8.18 -2.36
CA LEU A 234 -14.52 7.27 -2.47
C LEU A 234 -14.40 6.33 -1.28
N GLN A 235 -14.60 6.86 -0.08
CA GLN A 235 -14.55 6.04 1.12
C GLN A 235 -15.67 4.99 1.11
N GLN A 236 -16.90 5.38 0.81
CA GLN A 236 -18.01 4.43 0.70
C GLN A 236 -17.74 3.39 -0.38
N TRP A 237 -17.19 3.78 -1.52
CA TRP A 237 -16.81 2.84 -2.57
C TRP A 237 -15.74 1.86 -2.08
N LEU A 238 -14.69 2.32 -1.40
CA LEU A 238 -13.63 1.45 -0.86
C LEU A 238 -14.14 0.49 0.23
N GLU A 239 -15.12 0.91 1.02
CA GLU A 239 -15.76 0.07 2.05
C GLU A 239 -16.57 -1.07 1.43
N HIS A 240 -17.20 -0.88 0.26
CA HIS A 240 -18.03 -1.90 -0.39
C HIS A 240 -17.26 -2.70 -1.46
N ASN A 241 -16.43 -2.01 -2.24
CA ASN A 241 -15.74 -2.50 -3.43
C ASN A 241 -14.23 -2.61 -3.25
N GLY A 242 -13.69 -2.32 -2.06
CA GLY A 242 -12.27 -2.52 -1.75
C GLY A 242 -11.78 -3.96 -1.97
N HIS A 243 -12.71 -4.93 -2.01
CA HIS A 243 -12.45 -6.25 -2.56
C HIS A 243 -12.31 -6.18 -4.08
N GLN A 244 -11.10 -6.39 -4.57
CA GLN A 244 -10.86 -6.59 -5.99
C GLN A 244 -10.71 -8.10 -6.16
N SER A 245 -11.71 -8.81 -6.72
CA SER A 245 -11.61 -10.26 -6.95
C SER A 245 -10.54 -10.55 -8.01
N ASN A 246 -9.27 -10.39 -7.63
CA ASN A 246 -8.15 -10.33 -8.54
C ASN A 246 -7.95 -11.67 -9.23
N LYS A 247 -8.27 -12.78 -8.56
CA LYS A 247 -8.29 -14.10 -9.17
C LYS A 247 -9.30 -14.18 -10.32
N ASP A 248 -10.52 -13.66 -10.12
CA ASP A 248 -11.54 -13.67 -11.17
C ASP A 248 -11.14 -12.74 -12.31
N PHE A 249 -10.60 -11.57 -12.00
CA PHE A 249 -10.10 -10.65 -13.02
C PHE A 249 -8.96 -11.26 -13.86
N ILE A 250 -7.94 -11.86 -13.22
CA ILE A 250 -6.84 -12.51 -13.94
C ILE A 250 -7.36 -13.75 -14.70
N ASN A 251 -8.30 -14.51 -14.15
CA ASN A 251 -8.96 -15.59 -14.88
C ASN A 251 -9.67 -15.06 -16.14
N LEU A 252 -10.42 -13.96 -16.05
CA LEU A 252 -11.09 -13.34 -17.20
C LEU A 252 -10.08 -12.94 -18.28
N LEU A 253 -8.97 -12.31 -17.87
CA LEU A 253 -7.88 -11.96 -18.78
C LEU A 253 -7.22 -13.20 -19.42
N ALA A 254 -7.03 -14.28 -18.66
CA ALA A 254 -6.48 -15.54 -19.17
C ALA A 254 -7.42 -16.19 -20.21
N HIS A 255 -8.71 -16.32 -19.91
CA HIS A 255 -9.71 -16.89 -20.84
C HIS A 255 -9.84 -16.07 -22.12
N ALA A 256 -9.64 -14.76 -22.05
CA ALA A 256 -9.69 -13.89 -23.20
C ALA A 256 -8.41 -13.89 -24.05
N GLY A 257 -7.41 -14.70 -23.71
CA GLY A 257 -6.16 -14.73 -24.46
C GLY A 257 -5.18 -13.60 -24.11
N ALA A 258 -5.50 -12.75 -23.12
CA ALA A 258 -4.75 -11.52 -22.82
C ALA A 258 -3.44 -11.78 -22.06
N ILE A 259 -3.37 -12.90 -21.35
CA ILE A 259 -2.19 -13.28 -20.56
C ILE A 259 -1.52 -14.51 -21.19
N ILE A 260 -2.30 -15.42 -21.79
CA ILE A 260 -1.87 -16.68 -22.38
C ILE A 260 -2.78 -16.98 -23.56
N SER A 261 -2.24 -17.44 -24.69
CA SER A 261 -2.99 -17.73 -25.93
C SER A 261 -3.92 -18.95 -25.85
N GLU A 262 -3.76 -19.81 -24.85
CA GLU A 262 -4.53 -21.03 -24.68
C GLU A 262 -5.96 -20.72 -24.22
N LYS A 263 -6.97 -21.27 -24.92
CA LYS A 263 -8.37 -20.85 -24.79
C LYS A 263 -9.14 -21.47 -23.61
N GLU A 264 -8.50 -22.35 -22.83
CA GLU A 264 -9.10 -23.03 -21.67
C GLU A 264 -8.11 -23.11 -20.49
N VAL A 265 -7.63 -21.95 -20.04
CA VAL A 265 -6.72 -21.85 -18.90
C VAL A 265 -7.43 -21.29 -17.67
N VAL A 266 -7.32 -22.03 -16.56
CA VAL A 266 -7.71 -21.54 -15.24
C VAL A 266 -6.48 -21.43 -14.35
N LEU A 267 -6.42 -20.39 -13.54
CA LEU A 267 -5.36 -20.26 -12.53
C LEU A 267 -5.55 -21.34 -11.45
N GLY A 268 -4.58 -22.25 -11.34
CA GLY A 268 -4.57 -23.29 -10.30
C GLY A 268 -4.14 -22.70 -8.96
N GLY A 269 -2.83 -22.50 -8.80
CA GLY A 269 -2.21 -21.94 -7.61
C GLY A 269 -1.74 -20.51 -7.85
N ALA A 270 -2.23 -19.57 -7.04
CA ALA A 270 -1.78 -18.18 -7.05
C ALA A 270 -1.45 -17.73 -5.62
N LYS A 271 -0.41 -16.90 -5.51
CA LYS A 271 0.02 -16.27 -4.28
C LYS A 271 -0.02 -14.76 -4.48
N THR A 272 -0.72 -14.08 -3.60
CA THR A 272 -0.63 -12.62 -3.49
C THR A 272 0.70 -12.24 -2.87
N ASP A 273 1.51 -11.49 -3.60
CA ASP A 273 2.74 -10.88 -3.09
C ASP A 273 2.46 -9.46 -2.58
N GLU A 274 1.60 -8.71 -3.28
CA GLU A 274 1.14 -7.39 -2.87
C GLU A 274 -0.32 -7.13 -3.30
N LEU A 275 -1.10 -6.58 -2.37
CA LEU A 275 -2.39 -5.96 -2.62
C LEU A 275 -2.47 -4.76 -1.67
N ASN A 276 -2.27 -3.56 -2.18
CA ASN A 276 -2.09 -2.40 -1.33
C ASN A 276 -2.69 -1.13 -1.97
N TRP A 277 -3.63 -0.50 -1.27
CA TRP A 277 -4.15 0.80 -1.65
C TRP A 277 -3.19 1.90 -1.20
N THR A 278 -2.84 2.81 -2.11
CA THR A 278 -1.86 3.89 -1.90
C THR A 278 -2.35 5.17 -2.55
N VAL A 279 -1.61 6.27 -2.34
CA VAL A 279 -1.83 7.52 -3.06
C VAL A 279 -0.66 7.80 -4.01
N GLU A 280 -0.94 7.95 -5.30
CA GLU A 280 0.05 8.33 -6.31
C GLU A 280 -0.45 9.57 -7.05
N ASN A 281 0.35 10.64 -7.10
CA ASN A 281 -0.01 11.91 -7.73
C ASN A 281 -1.36 12.51 -7.26
N GLY A 282 -1.75 12.24 -6.01
CA GLY A 282 -3.01 12.70 -5.44
C GLY A 282 -4.22 11.80 -5.73
N GLU A 283 -4.05 10.69 -6.45
CA GLU A 283 -5.11 9.75 -6.78
C GLU A 283 -4.98 8.46 -5.95
N ILE A 284 -6.08 7.76 -5.71
CA ILE A 284 -6.05 6.46 -5.04
C ILE A 284 -5.66 5.38 -6.05
N VAL A 285 -4.64 4.61 -5.73
CA VAL A 285 -4.10 3.54 -6.59
C VAL A 285 -3.99 2.23 -5.82
N MET A 286 -4.60 1.18 -6.34
CA MET A 286 -4.36 -0.19 -5.93
C MET A 286 -3.14 -0.75 -6.65
N ASN A 287 -2.11 -1.10 -5.90
CA ASN A 287 -0.98 -1.88 -6.39
C ASN A 287 -1.30 -3.37 -6.24
N ILE A 288 -1.26 -4.11 -7.34
CA ILE A 288 -1.55 -5.54 -7.42
C ILE A 288 -0.30 -6.27 -7.89
N ASP A 289 0.15 -7.27 -7.11
CA ASP A 289 1.23 -8.18 -7.48
C ASP A 289 0.89 -9.62 -7.07
N ILE A 290 0.74 -10.49 -8.07
CA ILE A 290 0.29 -11.87 -7.89
C ILE A 290 1.22 -12.80 -8.67
N SER A 291 1.82 -13.74 -7.95
CA SER A 291 2.57 -14.87 -8.51
C SER A 291 1.65 -16.06 -8.77
N ILE A 292 1.60 -16.52 -10.02
CA ILE A 292 0.84 -17.69 -10.45
C ILE A 292 1.83 -18.86 -10.56
N ASN A 293 1.64 -19.87 -9.72
CA ASN A 293 2.55 -21.01 -9.60
C ASN A 293 2.09 -22.24 -10.40
N SER A 294 0.79 -22.31 -10.72
CA SER A 294 0.27 -23.37 -11.59
C SER A 294 -0.93 -22.93 -12.41
N LEU A 295 -1.09 -23.59 -13.54
CA LEU A 295 -2.23 -23.45 -14.43
C LEU A 295 -2.97 -24.78 -14.52
N ILE A 296 -4.28 -24.73 -14.74
CA ILE A 296 -5.10 -25.88 -15.07
C ILE A 296 -5.48 -25.73 -16.54
N MET A 297 -5.09 -26.71 -17.35
CA MET A 297 -5.40 -26.77 -18.78
C MET A 297 -5.82 -28.20 -19.11
N ASN A 298 -6.94 -28.39 -19.81
CA ASN A 298 -7.46 -29.72 -20.16
C ASN A 298 -7.56 -30.66 -18.92
N ASN A 299 -8.05 -30.15 -17.79
CA ASN A 299 -8.14 -30.84 -16.49
C ASN A 299 -6.81 -31.36 -15.91
N LYS A 300 -5.67 -30.88 -16.42
CA LYS A 300 -4.32 -31.23 -15.94
C LYS A 300 -3.65 -30.02 -15.31
N ILE A 301 -2.84 -30.25 -14.28
CA ILE A 301 -2.11 -29.20 -13.58
C ILE A 301 -0.73 -29.07 -14.21
N TYR A 302 -0.36 -27.84 -14.54
CA TYR A 302 0.91 -27.50 -15.14
C TYR A 302 1.70 -26.55 -14.26
N ILE A 303 3.00 -26.83 -14.12
CA ILE A 303 3.95 -26.03 -13.35
C ILE A 303 5.16 -25.65 -14.19
N ASN A 304 5.90 -24.65 -13.73
CA ASN A 304 7.22 -24.35 -14.29
C ASN A 304 8.28 -25.26 -13.65
N ASN A 305 8.99 -26.05 -14.44
CA ASN A 305 10.12 -26.81 -13.93
C ASN A 305 11.38 -25.91 -13.81
N LYS A 306 12.47 -26.46 -13.25
CA LYS A 306 13.76 -25.75 -13.14
C LYS A 306 14.42 -25.41 -14.47
N HIS A 307 13.87 -25.89 -15.59
CA HIS A 307 14.37 -25.68 -16.95
C HIS A 307 13.49 -24.70 -17.76
N MET A 308 12.64 -23.91 -17.10
CA MET A 308 11.76 -22.93 -17.77
C MET A 308 10.78 -23.57 -18.76
N LYS A 309 10.35 -24.81 -18.47
CA LYS A 309 9.38 -25.55 -19.26
C LYS A 309 8.15 -25.88 -18.44
N LEU A 310 7.02 -25.88 -19.13
CA LEU A 310 5.74 -26.30 -18.61
C LEU A 310 5.71 -27.82 -18.50
N VAL A 311 5.48 -28.34 -17.30
CA VAL A 311 5.37 -29.78 -17.05
C VAL A 311 4.06 -30.11 -16.34
N GLU A 312 3.45 -31.21 -16.76
CA GLU A 312 2.29 -31.79 -16.09
C GLU A 312 2.71 -32.35 -14.73
N THR A 313 1.85 -32.17 -13.72
CA THR A 313 2.03 -32.70 -12.36
C THR A 313 0.70 -33.15 -11.81
N ASP A 314 0.73 -34.17 -10.94
CA ASP A 314 -0.45 -34.66 -10.22
C ASP A 314 -0.85 -33.73 -9.06
N SER A 315 0.00 -32.77 -8.68
CA SER A 315 -0.26 -31.87 -7.56
C SER A 315 0.32 -30.46 -7.77
N PRO A 316 -0.34 -29.39 -7.27
CA PRO A 316 0.21 -28.04 -7.30
C PRO A 316 1.52 -27.96 -6.50
N PRO A 317 2.49 -27.12 -6.92
CA PRO A 317 3.78 -27.06 -6.27
C PRO A 317 3.66 -26.41 -4.89
N LYS A 318 4.53 -26.80 -3.97
CA LYS A 318 4.72 -26.04 -2.72
C LYS A 318 5.35 -24.69 -3.07
N THR A 319 4.84 -23.62 -2.45
CA THR A 319 5.09 -22.17 -2.71
C THR A 319 6.54 -21.65 -2.84
N THR A 320 7.56 -22.51 -2.83
CA THR A 320 8.99 -22.16 -2.91
C THR A 320 9.58 -22.27 -4.32
N GLU A 321 8.86 -22.80 -5.30
CA GLU A 321 9.33 -22.92 -6.68
C GLU A 321 9.17 -21.60 -7.46
N SER A 322 9.91 -21.45 -8.56
CA SER A 322 9.80 -20.26 -9.42
C SER A 322 8.37 -20.15 -9.95
N PRO A 323 7.75 -18.95 -9.89
CA PRO A 323 6.41 -18.79 -10.41
C PRO A 323 6.38 -19.10 -11.91
N LEU A 324 5.21 -19.49 -12.39
CA LEU A 324 4.95 -19.75 -13.80
C LEU A 324 4.74 -18.40 -14.52
N LEU A 325 3.89 -17.56 -13.94
CA LEU A 325 3.65 -16.19 -14.35
C LEU A 325 3.66 -15.27 -13.14
N ARG A 326 3.98 -14.00 -13.35
CA ARG A 326 3.75 -12.92 -12.39
C ARG A 326 2.91 -11.85 -13.06
N PHE A 327 1.79 -11.52 -12.42
CA PHE A 327 0.86 -10.50 -12.84
C PHE A 327 1.02 -9.28 -11.94
N GLN A 328 1.31 -8.13 -12.54
CA GLN A 328 1.36 -6.86 -11.82
C GLN A 328 0.41 -5.87 -12.49
N SER A 329 -0.39 -5.16 -11.69
CA SER A 329 -1.34 -4.18 -12.20
C SER A 329 -1.49 -2.98 -11.27
N GLN A 330 -1.85 -1.83 -11.82
CA GLN A 330 -2.25 -0.64 -11.09
C GLN A 330 -3.65 -0.23 -11.48
N VAL A 331 -4.55 -0.23 -10.49
CA VAL A 331 -5.93 0.27 -10.65
C VAL A 331 -6.02 1.63 -9.98
N LYS A 332 -6.29 2.67 -10.77
CA LYS A 332 -6.55 4.02 -10.27
C LYS A 332 -8.04 4.22 -10.08
N LEU A 333 -8.45 4.97 -9.06
CA LEU A 333 -9.83 5.38 -8.93
C LEU A 333 -9.98 6.76 -9.57
N HIS A 334 -10.94 6.93 -10.47
CA HIS A 334 -11.36 8.24 -10.96
C HIS A 334 -12.78 8.50 -10.50
N ILE A 335 -13.18 9.77 -10.50
CA ILE A 335 -14.56 10.16 -10.30
C ILE A 335 -14.99 10.88 -11.56
N ASN A 336 -16.06 10.38 -12.17
CA ASN A 336 -16.59 10.97 -13.39
C ASN A 336 -17.50 12.18 -13.07
N GLU A 337 -18.01 12.82 -14.12
CA GLU A 337 -18.88 14.02 -13.98
C GLU A 337 -20.18 13.75 -13.20
N ASP A 338 -20.60 12.48 -13.09
CA ASP A 338 -21.79 12.05 -12.34
C ASP A 338 -21.47 11.69 -10.87
N HIS A 339 -20.27 12.02 -10.38
CA HIS A 339 -19.78 11.64 -9.05
C HIS A 339 -19.77 10.13 -8.79
N VAL A 340 -19.53 9.33 -9.84
CA VAL A 340 -19.39 7.87 -9.75
C VAL A 340 -17.92 7.50 -9.80
N VAL A 341 -17.51 6.61 -8.89
CA VAL A 341 -16.15 6.07 -8.86
C VAL A 341 -15.95 5.08 -10.01
N GLU A 342 -14.96 5.36 -10.85
CA GLU A 342 -14.57 4.58 -12.00
C GLU A 342 -13.16 4.00 -11.80
N PRO A 343 -13.01 2.68 -11.55
CA PRO A 343 -11.70 2.06 -11.44
C PRO A 343 -11.06 1.88 -12.83
N GLN A 344 -9.90 2.50 -13.06
CA GLN A 344 -9.18 2.46 -14.32
C GLN A 344 -7.87 1.68 -14.23
N ILE A 345 -7.65 0.76 -15.16
CA ILE A 345 -6.39 0.00 -15.22
C ILE A 345 -5.36 0.84 -15.96
N SER A 346 -4.48 1.48 -15.19
CA SER A 346 -3.45 2.40 -15.70
C SER A 346 -2.18 1.69 -16.16
N GLN A 347 -1.91 0.50 -15.64
CA GLN A 347 -0.75 -0.29 -16.01
C GLN A 347 -1.02 -1.77 -15.78
N MET A 348 -0.55 -2.60 -16.70
CA MET A 348 -0.52 -4.05 -16.54
C MET A 348 0.79 -4.61 -17.08
N ILE A 349 1.41 -5.49 -16.30
CA ILE A 349 2.66 -6.17 -16.64
C ILE A 349 2.44 -7.66 -16.39
N VAL A 350 2.72 -8.45 -17.42
CA VAL A 350 2.73 -9.91 -17.33
C VAL A 350 4.15 -10.37 -17.57
N THR A 351 4.69 -11.12 -16.62
CA THR A 351 6.02 -11.74 -16.75
C THR A 351 5.85 -13.24 -16.75
N SER A 352 6.42 -13.94 -17.73
CA SER A 352 6.50 -15.39 -17.73
C SER A 352 7.90 -15.86 -17.41
N TYR A 353 7.97 -17.02 -16.75
CA TYR A 353 9.21 -17.72 -16.45
C TYR A 353 9.31 -19.06 -17.20
N THR A 354 8.42 -19.28 -18.16
CA THR A 354 8.45 -20.39 -19.13
C THR A 354 8.38 -19.86 -20.56
N ASN A 355 9.04 -20.56 -21.48
CA ASN A 355 8.97 -20.24 -22.91
C ASN A 355 7.70 -20.79 -23.59
N ASP A 356 7.01 -21.71 -22.92
CA ASP A 356 5.90 -22.49 -23.50
C ASP A 356 4.56 -21.75 -23.45
N LEU A 357 4.49 -20.61 -22.78
CA LEU A 357 3.32 -19.72 -22.76
C LEU A 357 3.67 -18.44 -23.49
N GLN A 358 2.72 -17.91 -24.26
CA GLN A 358 2.82 -16.58 -24.88
C GLN A 358 1.43 -15.93 -24.85
N PRO A 359 1.32 -14.59 -24.75
CA PRO A 359 0.04 -13.92 -24.97
C PRO A 359 -0.42 -14.08 -26.43
N SER A 360 -1.73 -13.97 -26.69
CA SER A 360 -2.24 -14.00 -28.06
C SER A 360 -1.84 -12.73 -28.84
N ASP A 361 -1.46 -12.88 -30.11
CA ASP A 361 -1.09 -11.75 -30.98
C ASP A 361 -2.28 -10.81 -31.28
N GLU A 362 -3.53 -11.28 -31.15
CA GLU A 362 -4.74 -10.51 -31.44
C GLU A 362 -4.95 -9.32 -30.47
N LEU A 363 -4.51 -9.43 -29.21
CA LEU A 363 -4.60 -8.35 -28.22
C LEU A 363 -3.43 -7.37 -28.27
N LEU A 364 -2.29 -7.76 -28.87
CA LEU A 364 -1.15 -6.86 -29.14
C LEU A 364 -1.47 -5.83 -30.22
N GLN A 365 -2.54 -6.05 -31.02
CA GLN A 365 -2.95 -5.11 -32.07
C GLN A 365 -3.99 -4.08 -31.59
N GLN A 366 -4.69 -4.32 -30.47
CA GLN A 366 -5.71 -3.41 -29.94
C GLN A 366 -5.18 -2.43 -28.87
N ASN A 367 -4.00 -2.68 -28.30
CA ASN A 367 -3.29 -1.74 -27.44
C ASN A 367 -1.83 -1.73 -27.90
N SER A 368 -1.39 -0.70 -28.60
CA SER A 368 -0.03 -0.65 -29.18
C SER A 368 1.03 -0.93 -28.11
N PRO A 369 1.81 -2.03 -28.19
CA PRO A 369 2.87 -2.30 -27.24
C PRO A 369 4.04 -1.37 -27.51
N VAL A 370 4.42 -0.56 -26.53
CA VAL A 370 5.71 0.12 -26.53
C VAL A 370 6.76 -0.90 -26.10
N SER A 371 7.35 -1.57 -27.10
CA SER A 371 8.55 -2.42 -27.06
C SER A 371 8.44 -3.81 -26.43
N ARG A 372 8.68 -4.84 -27.26
CA ARG A 372 9.26 -6.12 -26.83
C ARG A 372 10.74 -5.88 -26.54
N ILE A 373 11.16 -5.95 -25.28
CA ILE A 373 12.59 -6.03 -24.97
C ILE A 373 13.00 -7.49 -25.13
N ASN A 374 13.43 -7.87 -26.34
CA ASN A 374 14.24 -9.07 -26.50
C ASN A 374 15.61 -8.76 -25.89
N GLN A 375 16.01 -9.51 -24.85
CA GLN A 375 17.38 -9.49 -24.34
C GLN A 375 18.23 -10.52 -25.06
#